data_AF-A0A4R4WVV1-F1
#
_entry.id   AF-A0A4R4WVV1-F1
#
_cell.length_a   1.000
_cell.length_b   1.000
_cell.length_c   1.000
_cell.angle_alpha   90.00
_cell.angle_beta   90.00
_cell.angle_gamma   90.00
#
_symmetry.space_group_name_H-M   'P 1'
#
loop_
_entity.id
_entity.type
_entity.pdbx_description
1 polymer ?
#
loop_
_entity_poly.entity_id
_entity_poly.type
_entity_poly.pdbx_seq_one_letter_code
_entity_poly.pdbx_strand_id
1 'polypeptide(L)'
;MSAARVGVVTFPGTLDDQDAARAVHLVGAQAVPLWHADHDLKGVDAVFLPGGFSYGDYLRCGAISRFAPIMAELVPAAGAGLPVIGTCNGFQILCEAHLLPGALTRNVSLHYVCRDQRVRIEQTATAWTNAFEQGQEIVLPVKHGEGRYVASGETLAALEAGGHVVVRYAGGNPNGSLNDIAGIRNEAGNVVGLMPHPEHAVEELVGAPGTDGLGFFTSILKNLVDA
;
A
#
# COMPACT_ATOMS: atom_id res chain seq x y z
N MET A 1 -19.99 -15.13 -12.17
CA MET A 1 -19.36 -14.85 -10.86
C MET A 1 -19.66 -13.41 -10.51
N SER A 2 -19.90 -13.07 -9.24
CA SER A 2 -20.00 -11.67 -8.83
C SER A 2 -18.63 -11.00 -9.00
N ALA A 3 -18.61 -9.69 -9.32
CA ALA A 3 -17.36 -8.94 -9.35
C ALA A 3 -16.71 -8.94 -7.95
N ALA A 4 -15.38 -9.06 -7.90
CA ALA A 4 -14.62 -8.94 -6.65
C ALA A 4 -14.87 -7.58 -6.00
N ARG A 5 -14.99 -7.55 -4.67
CA ARG A 5 -15.33 -6.36 -3.90
C ARG A 5 -14.13 -5.88 -3.11
N VAL A 6 -13.61 -4.70 -3.45
CA VAL A 6 -12.47 -4.10 -2.75
C VAL A 6 -12.95 -2.93 -1.91
N GLY A 7 -12.79 -3.05 -0.59
CA GLY A 7 -13.08 -1.98 0.36
C GLY A 7 -12.04 -0.88 0.27
N VAL A 8 -12.46 0.37 0.04
CA VAL A 8 -11.57 1.53 0.01
C VAL A 8 -11.86 2.38 1.23
N VAL A 9 -10.89 2.50 2.14
CA VAL A 9 -11.09 3.18 3.43
C VAL A 9 -10.83 4.67 3.32
N THR A 10 -11.76 5.49 3.79
CA THR A 10 -11.60 6.95 3.86
C THR A 10 -11.51 7.40 5.32
N PHE A 11 -10.38 7.99 5.69
CA PHE A 11 -10.17 8.72 6.94
C PHE A 11 -10.32 10.24 6.70
N PRO A 12 -10.56 11.06 7.73
CA PRO A 12 -10.50 12.51 7.59
C PRO A 12 -9.09 12.90 7.14
N GLY A 13 -8.94 13.49 5.95
CA GLY A 13 -7.64 13.84 5.36
C GLY A 13 -7.03 12.80 4.42
N THR A 14 -7.71 11.66 4.18
CA THR A 14 -7.42 10.81 3.02
C THR A 14 -7.67 11.60 1.72
N LEU A 15 -6.80 11.44 0.72
CA LEU A 15 -6.88 12.18 -0.54
C LEU A 15 -7.07 11.27 -1.76
N ASP A 16 -6.57 10.03 -1.66
CA ASP A 16 -6.41 9.15 -2.84
C ASP A 16 -7.46 8.03 -2.89
N ASP A 17 -8.51 8.13 -2.07
CA ASP A 17 -9.59 7.14 -2.01
C ASP A 17 -10.40 7.08 -3.31
N GLN A 18 -10.66 8.22 -3.95
CA GLN A 18 -11.35 8.26 -5.24
C GLN A 18 -10.49 7.69 -6.37
N ASP A 19 -9.17 7.91 -6.33
CA ASP A 19 -8.25 7.38 -7.33
C ASP A 19 -8.07 5.86 -7.16
N ALA A 20 -7.95 5.39 -5.91
CA ALA A 20 -7.97 3.96 -5.60
C ALA A 20 -9.30 3.31 -6.04
N ALA A 21 -10.44 3.94 -5.76
CA ALA A 21 -11.73 3.44 -6.22
C ALA A 21 -11.80 3.37 -7.74
N ARG A 22 -11.30 4.39 -8.46
CA ARG A 22 -11.24 4.38 -9.93
C ARG A 22 -10.37 3.23 -10.45
N ALA A 23 -9.18 3.04 -9.88
CA ALA A 23 -8.28 1.95 -10.25
C ALA A 23 -8.93 0.56 -10.08
N VAL A 24 -9.68 0.35 -8.99
CA VAL A 24 -10.46 -0.87 -8.75
C VAL A 24 -11.54 -1.07 -9.83
N HIS A 25 -12.27 -0.02 -10.20
CA HIS A 25 -13.29 -0.12 -11.26
C HIS A 25 -12.67 -0.42 -12.63
N LEU A 26 -11.51 0.16 -12.95
CA LEU A 26 -10.83 -0.03 -14.24
C LEU A 26 -10.45 -1.49 -14.50
N VAL A 27 -10.10 -2.24 -13.45
CA VAL A 27 -9.80 -3.68 -13.58
C VAL A 27 -11.05 -4.57 -13.56
N GLY A 28 -12.25 -4.00 -13.38
CA GLY A 28 -13.51 -4.74 -13.36
C GLY A 28 -13.97 -5.24 -11.99
N ALA A 29 -13.35 -4.76 -10.90
CA ALA A 29 -13.83 -4.98 -9.53
C ALA A 29 -14.83 -3.90 -9.09
N GLN A 30 -15.57 -4.19 -8.03
CA GLN A 30 -16.44 -3.24 -7.34
C GLN A 30 -15.67 -2.56 -6.21
N ALA A 31 -15.49 -1.24 -6.27
CA ALA A 31 -15.01 -0.48 -5.12
C ALA A 31 -16.14 -0.26 -4.11
N VAL A 32 -15.90 -0.61 -2.85
CA VAL A 32 -16.85 -0.44 -1.74
C VAL A 32 -16.32 0.62 -0.79
N PRO A 33 -16.99 1.77 -0.62
CA PRO A 33 -16.52 2.80 0.30
C PRO A 33 -16.67 2.33 1.75
N LEU A 34 -15.57 2.41 2.52
CA LEU A 34 -15.52 2.10 3.95
C LEU A 34 -15.18 3.39 4.71
N TRP A 35 -16.10 3.85 5.56
CA TRP A 35 -15.88 5.06 6.34
C TRP A 35 -15.13 4.73 7.62
N HIS A 36 -14.13 5.53 7.99
CA HIS A 36 -13.28 5.22 9.15
C HIS A 36 -14.02 5.04 10.48
N ALA A 37 -15.20 5.68 10.63
CA ALA A 37 -16.00 5.63 11.85
C ALA A 37 -17.00 4.46 11.89
N ASP A 38 -17.10 3.67 10.81
CA ASP A 38 -17.97 2.50 10.76
C ASP A 38 -17.27 1.26 11.37
N HIS A 39 -18.08 0.33 11.88
CA HIS A 39 -17.66 -0.98 12.38
C HIS A 39 -18.03 -2.12 11.41
N ASP A 40 -18.09 -1.82 10.12
CA ASP A 40 -18.50 -2.81 9.10
C ASP A 40 -17.59 -2.74 7.87
N LEU A 41 -16.90 -3.85 7.59
CA LEU A 41 -16.12 -4.05 6.37
C LEU A 41 -17.00 -4.36 5.15
N LYS A 42 -18.32 -4.49 5.33
CA LYS A 42 -19.33 -4.68 4.28
C LYS A 42 -19.15 -5.95 3.45
N GLY A 43 -18.48 -6.97 4.01
CA GLY A 43 -18.22 -8.25 3.34
C GLY A 43 -17.41 -8.09 2.05
N VAL A 44 -16.35 -7.27 2.10
CA VAL A 44 -15.40 -7.10 1.00
C VAL A 44 -14.41 -8.27 0.96
N ASP A 45 -13.89 -8.54 -0.23
CA ASP A 45 -12.92 -9.61 -0.49
C ASP A 45 -11.47 -9.13 -0.26
N ALA A 46 -11.24 -7.81 -0.30
CA ALA A 46 -9.95 -7.19 -0.04
C ALA A 46 -10.12 -5.75 0.47
N VAL A 47 -9.08 -5.16 1.07
CA VAL A 47 -9.09 -3.77 1.54
C VAL A 47 -7.90 -2.98 1.01
N PHE A 48 -8.17 -1.74 0.60
CA PHE A 48 -7.19 -0.75 0.17
C PHE A 48 -7.23 0.42 1.17
N LEU A 49 -6.09 0.70 1.81
CA LEU A 49 -5.86 1.88 2.64
C LEU A 49 -5.16 2.95 1.78
N PRO A 50 -5.84 4.00 1.33
CA PRO A 50 -5.29 4.97 0.39
C PRO A 50 -4.30 5.95 1.01
N GLY A 51 -3.58 6.64 0.12
CA GLY A 51 -2.71 7.75 0.46
C GLY A 51 -3.46 9.04 0.85
N GLY A 52 -2.69 10.00 1.34
CA GLY A 52 -3.19 11.30 1.81
C GLY A 52 -2.44 11.77 3.06
N PHE A 53 -3.13 12.55 3.88
CA PHE A 53 -2.63 13.08 5.15
C PHE A 53 -3.71 12.85 6.20
N SER A 54 -3.98 11.60 6.56
CA SER A 54 -5.04 11.32 7.53
C SER A 54 -4.77 12.05 8.85
N TYR A 55 -5.79 12.78 9.33
CA TYR A 55 -5.71 13.74 10.44
C TYR A 55 -4.59 14.78 10.30
N GLY A 56 -4.23 15.14 9.07
CA GLY A 56 -3.19 16.11 8.73
C GLY A 56 -1.78 15.65 9.11
N ASP A 57 -1.59 14.37 9.45
CA ASP A 57 -0.36 13.83 10.05
C ASP A 57 0.10 14.61 11.30
N TYR A 58 -0.84 15.25 12.04
CA TYR A 58 -0.54 16.24 13.09
C TYR A 58 0.33 15.73 14.24
N LEU A 59 0.12 14.49 14.69
CA LEU A 59 0.97 13.87 15.71
C LEU A 59 2.19 13.19 15.06
N ARG A 60 1.88 12.27 14.13
CA ARG A 60 2.78 11.52 13.27
C ARG A 60 1.91 10.88 12.20
N CYS A 61 2.44 10.68 11.01
CA CYS A 61 1.69 10.07 9.92
C CYS A 61 1.04 8.73 10.30
N GLY A 62 -0.26 8.59 10.02
CA GLY A 62 -1.05 7.39 10.33
C GLY A 62 -1.32 7.08 11.81
N ALA A 63 -0.68 7.77 12.75
CA ALA A 63 -0.70 7.42 14.18
C ALA A 63 -2.06 7.64 14.86
N ILE A 64 -2.90 8.54 14.33
CA ILE A 64 -4.27 8.75 14.83
C ILE A 64 -5.23 7.74 14.19
N SER A 65 -5.05 7.46 12.89
CA SER A 65 -5.92 6.61 12.08
C SER A 65 -5.97 5.15 12.55
N ARG A 66 -4.88 4.62 13.14
CA ARG A 66 -4.87 3.25 13.71
C ARG A 66 -5.94 3.02 14.79
N PHE A 67 -6.46 4.07 15.42
CA PHE A 67 -7.48 3.98 16.47
C PHE A 67 -8.91 4.16 15.94
N ALA A 68 -9.09 4.32 14.63
CA ALA A 68 -10.42 4.48 14.05
C ALA A 68 -11.24 3.18 14.19
N PRO A 69 -12.58 3.28 14.38
CA PRO A 69 -13.49 2.15 14.43
C PRO A 69 -13.25 1.08 13.36
N ILE A 70 -13.08 1.48 12.09
CA ILE A 70 -12.87 0.52 11.00
C ILE A 70 -11.61 -0.32 11.18
N MET A 71 -10.58 0.21 11.84
CA MET A 71 -9.33 -0.50 12.08
C MET A 71 -9.49 -1.59 13.14
N ALA A 72 -10.45 -1.45 14.06
CA ALA A 72 -10.77 -2.49 15.03
C ALA A 72 -11.34 -3.74 14.36
N GLU A 73 -12.03 -3.58 13.22
CA GLU A 73 -12.53 -4.69 12.40
C GLU A 73 -11.48 -5.18 11.39
N LEU A 74 -10.71 -4.26 10.79
CA LEU A 74 -9.71 -4.59 9.77
C LEU A 74 -8.56 -5.41 10.33
N VAL A 75 -8.05 -5.10 11.53
CA VAL A 75 -6.88 -5.78 12.10
C VAL A 75 -7.15 -7.28 12.33
N PRO A 76 -8.25 -7.70 12.99
CA PRO A 76 -8.62 -9.11 13.07
C PRO A 76 -8.86 -9.76 11.71
N ALA A 77 -9.54 -9.08 10.79
CA ALA A 77 -9.82 -9.63 9.45
C ALA A 77 -8.53 -9.86 8.65
N ALA A 78 -7.58 -8.93 8.71
CA ALA A 78 -6.25 -9.08 8.13
C ALA A 78 -5.48 -10.24 8.80
N GLY A 79 -5.60 -10.40 10.12
CA GLY A 79 -5.03 -11.54 10.84
C GLY A 79 -5.64 -12.89 10.43
N ALA A 80 -6.90 -12.89 9.99
CA ALA A 80 -7.59 -14.06 9.45
C ALA A 80 -7.31 -14.32 7.95
N GLY A 81 -6.47 -13.50 7.31
CA GLY A 81 -6.03 -13.71 5.93
C GLY A 81 -6.67 -12.78 4.89
N LEU A 82 -7.52 -11.82 5.29
CA LEU A 82 -8.08 -10.82 4.36
C LEU A 82 -6.93 -10.07 3.65
N PRO A 83 -6.89 -10.02 2.31
CA PRO A 83 -5.92 -9.21 1.58
C PRO A 83 -6.06 -7.72 1.89
N VAL A 84 -4.95 -7.08 2.28
CA VAL A 84 -4.89 -5.64 2.55
C VAL A 84 -3.68 -5.02 1.87
N ILE A 85 -3.87 -3.90 1.17
CA ILE A 85 -2.75 -3.05 0.74
C ILE A 85 -2.91 -1.65 1.34
N GLY A 86 -1.81 -1.07 1.80
CA GLY A 86 -1.75 0.33 2.19
C GLY A 86 -0.74 1.10 1.35
N THR A 87 -1.20 2.15 0.66
CA THR A 87 -0.33 2.99 -0.18
C THR A 87 -0.02 4.31 0.51
N CYS A 88 1.24 4.73 0.49
CA CYS A 88 1.73 5.96 1.13
C CYS A 88 1.27 6.11 2.59
N ASN A 89 0.22 6.90 2.85
CA ASN A 89 -0.37 7.03 4.19
C ASN A 89 -0.99 5.73 4.71
N GLY A 90 -1.55 4.90 3.83
CA GLY A 90 -1.98 3.55 4.19
C GLY A 90 -0.84 2.68 4.72
N PHE A 91 0.37 2.75 4.13
CA PHE A 91 1.52 2.00 4.63
C PHE A 91 1.92 2.48 6.04
N GLN A 92 1.95 3.80 6.25
CA GLN A 92 2.21 4.39 7.56
C GLN A 92 1.20 3.89 8.60
N ILE A 93 -0.10 3.85 8.25
CA ILE A 93 -1.17 3.33 9.10
C ILE A 93 -0.95 1.85 9.43
N LEU A 94 -0.55 1.01 8.46
CA LEU A 94 -0.30 -0.42 8.68
C LEU A 94 0.85 -0.67 9.66
N CYS A 95 1.91 0.14 9.61
CA CYS A 95 3.00 0.09 10.59
C CYS A 95 2.53 0.54 11.99
N GLU A 96 1.78 1.63 12.07
CA GLU A 96 1.21 2.14 13.33
C GLU A 96 0.19 1.17 13.96
N ALA A 97 -0.53 0.41 13.14
CA ALA A 97 -1.45 -0.64 13.58
C ALA A 97 -0.76 -1.98 13.89
N HIS A 98 0.57 -2.07 13.71
CA HIS A 98 1.38 -3.28 13.89
C HIS A 98 0.96 -4.46 12.99
N LEU A 99 0.31 -4.18 11.86
CA LEU A 99 0.09 -5.16 10.80
C LEU A 99 1.35 -5.36 9.94
N LEU A 100 2.24 -4.36 9.94
CA LEU A 100 3.57 -4.43 9.32
C LEU A 100 4.66 -3.97 10.29
N PRO A 101 5.86 -4.57 10.25
CA PRO A 101 6.96 -4.18 11.11
C PRO A 101 7.67 -2.91 10.60
N GLY A 102 8.41 -2.26 11.50
CA GLY A 102 9.17 -1.04 11.20
C GLY A 102 8.31 0.23 11.30
N ALA A 103 8.85 1.33 10.81
CA ALA A 103 8.21 2.63 10.84
C ALA A 103 8.59 3.47 9.61
N LEU A 104 7.73 4.42 9.28
CA LEU A 104 7.95 5.41 8.25
C LEU A 104 8.24 6.74 8.95
N THR A 105 9.30 7.43 8.51
CA THR A 105 9.78 8.67 9.13
C THR A 105 10.02 9.74 8.07
N ARG A 106 10.31 10.97 8.51
CA ARG A 106 10.70 12.06 7.61
C ARG A 106 11.80 11.63 6.63
N ASN A 107 11.62 12.02 5.37
CA ASN A 107 12.64 11.86 4.35
C ASN A 107 13.97 12.44 4.84
N VAL A 108 15.11 11.83 4.48
CA VAL A 108 16.44 12.33 4.87
C VAL A 108 16.69 13.76 4.40
N SER A 109 16.07 14.17 3.28
CA SER A 109 16.12 15.53 2.73
C SER A 109 15.32 16.55 3.53
N LEU A 110 14.43 16.10 4.44
CA LEU A 110 13.46 16.92 5.17
C LEU A 110 12.49 17.70 4.27
N HIS A 111 12.37 17.32 2.99
CA HIS A 111 11.47 17.93 2.02
C HIS A 111 10.47 16.90 1.49
N TYR A 112 9.30 17.40 1.09
CA TYR A 112 8.32 16.61 0.35
C TYR A 112 8.88 16.25 -1.03
N VAL A 113 8.79 14.98 -1.41
CA VAL A 113 9.20 14.49 -2.72
C VAL A 113 7.96 14.13 -3.50
N CYS A 114 7.78 14.74 -4.67
CA CYS A 114 6.72 14.44 -5.64
C CYS A 114 7.35 14.21 -7.01
N ARG A 115 7.47 12.96 -7.45
CA ARG A 115 8.08 12.62 -8.75
C ARG A 115 7.71 11.21 -9.20
N ASP A 116 7.96 10.92 -10.46
CA ASP A 116 7.96 9.55 -10.96
C ASP A 116 9.21 8.83 -10.49
N GLN A 117 9.03 7.63 -9.94
CA GLN A 117 10.10 6.88 -9.32
C GLN A 117 10.13 5.47 -9.90
N ARG A 118 11.30 5.11 -10.44
CA ARG A 118 11.53 3.72 -10.82
C ARG A 118 11.63 2.87 -9.57
N VAL A 119 10.99 1.72 -9.60
CA VAL A 119 11.02 0.72 -8.54
C VAL A 119 11.21 -0.66 -9.15
N ARG A 120 11.75 -1.58 -8.36
CA ARG A 120 11.93 -2.98 -8.73
C ARG A 120 11.05 -3.86 -7.86
N ILE A 121 10.32 -4.77 -8.50
CA ILE A 121 9.51 -5.79 -7.82
C ILE A 121 10.45 -6.89 -7.31
N GLU A 122 10.52 -7.08 -6.00
CA GLU A 122 11.37 -8.09 -5.36
C GLU A 122 10.61 -9.38 -5.05
N GLN A 123 9.29 -9.27 -4.81
CA GLN A 123 8.43 -10.40 -4.45
C GLN A 123 7.08 -10.34 -5.18
N THR A 124 6.71 -11.44 -5.81
CA THR A 124 5.45 -11.60 -6.58
C THR A 124 4.45 -12.54 -5.90
N ALA A 125 4.88 -13.31 -4.90
CA ALA A 125 4.01 -14.23 -4.16
C ALA A 125 3.17 -13.50 -3.08
N THR A 126 2.42 -12.47 -3.48
CA THR A 126 1.45 -11.76 -2.62
C THR A 126 0.10 -11.65 -3.33
N ALA A 127 -0.96 -11.35 -2.57
CA ALA A 127 -2.26 -11.03 -3.15
C ALA A 127 -2.22 -9.82 -4.10
N TRP A 128 -1.20 -8.96 -3.98
CA TRP A 128 -1.09 -7.68 -4.68
C TRP A 128 0.03 -7.60 -5.72
N THR A 129 0.83 -8.66 -5.90
CA THR A 129 1.99 -8.61 -6.83
C THR A 129 2.15 -9.84 -7.74
N ASN A 130 1.16 -10.75 -7.77
CA ASN A 130 1.20 -11.99 -8.56
C ASN A 130 0.99 -11.82 -10.08
N ALA A 131 0.73 -10.59 -10.55
CA ALA A 131 0.69 -10.21 -11.96
C ALA A 131 2.03 -9.66 -12.48
N PHE A 132 3.02 -9.48 -11.61
CA PHE A 132 4.36 -9.00 -11.97
C PHE A 132 5.37 -10.15 -12.09
N GLU A 133 6.51 -9.85 -12.71
CA GLU A 133 7.68 -10.72 -12.71
C GLU A 133 8.69 -10.29 -11.62
N GLN A 134 9.37 -11.27 -11.02
CA GLN A 134 10.42 -10.95 -10.05
C GLN A 134 11.59 -10.25 -10.75
N GLY A 135 12.02 -9.13 -10.20
CA GLY A 135 13.07 -8.28 -10.79
C GLY A 135 12.55 -7.29 -11.83
N GLN A 136 11.25 -7.29 -12.14
CA GLN A 136 10.64 -6.33 -13.05
C GLN A 136 10.84 -4.90 -12.52
N GLU A 137 11.36 -4.01 -13.36
CA GLU A 137 11.40 -2.58 -13.07
C GLU A 137 10.15 -1.91 -13.66
N ILE A 138 9.46 -1.14 -12.82
CA ILE A 138 8.29 -0.34 -13.18
C ILE A 138 8.47 1.10 -12.69
N VAL A 139 7.64 2.01 -13.17
CA VAL A 139 7.65 3.41 -12.71
C VAL A 139 6.33 3.76 -12.06
N LEU A 140 6.41 4.22 -10.81
CA LEU A 140 5.25 4.64 -10.03
C LEU A 140 5.46 6.05 -9.46
N PRO A 141 4.41 6.87 -9.37
CA PRO A 141 4.47 8.13 -8.65
C PRO A 141 4.81 7.94 -7.18
N VAL A 142 5.65 8.81 -6.63
CA VAL A 142 5.84 8.98 -5.19
C VAL A 142 5.47 10.40 -4.80
N LYS A 143 4.75 10.59 -3.69
CA LYS A 143 4.35 11.90 -3.17
C LYS A 143 4.30 11.89 -1.62
N HIS A 144 5.44 12.09 -0.96
CA HIS A 144 5.51 11.99 0.51
C HIS A 144 6.60 12.87 1.14
N GLY A 145 6.32 13.34 2.37
CA GLY A 145 7.31 13.96 3.27
C GLY A 145 7.85 13.01 4.35
N GLU A 146 7.08 11.98 4.70
CA GLU A 146 7.42 10.98 5.72
C GLU A 146 7.43 9.55 5.14
N GLY A 147 8.17 9.34 4.05
CA GLY A 147 8.22 8.04 3.35
C GLY A 147 9.42 7.16 3.68
N ARG A 148 10.30 7.60 4.59
CA ARG A 148 11.55 6.90 4.88
C ARG A 148 11.31 5.69 5.77
N TYR A 149 11.43 4.49 5.20
CA TYR A 149 11.33 3.24 5.94
C TYR A 149 12.57 3.00 6.80
N VAL A 150 12.34 2.73 8.08
CA VAL A 150 13.34 2.39 9.08
C VAL A 150 12.86 1.23 9.93
N ALA A 151 13.79 0.39 10.38
CA ALA A 151 13.53 -0.68 11.32
C ALA A 151 14.82 -1.02 12.09
N SER A 152 14.74 -1.86 13.12
CA SER A 152 15.92 -2.37 13.81
C SER A 152 16.75 -3.25 12.85
N GLY A 153 18.04 -3.43 13.15
CA GLY A 153 18.89 -4.32 12.35
C GLY A 153 18.38 -5.76 12.29
N GLU A 154 17.80 -6.25 13.40
CA GLU A 154 17.17 -7.57 13.47
C GLU A 154 15.94 -7.67 12.56
N THR A 155 15.05 -6.68 12.61
CA THR A 155 13.87 -6.64 11.75
C THR A 155 14.25 -6.56 10.27
N LEU A 156 15.24 -5.73 9.91
CA LEU A 156 15.74 -5.68 8.53
C LEU A 156 16.31 -7.02 8.08
N ALA A 157 17.14 -7.67 8.90
CA ALA A 157 17.70 -8.97 8.56
C ALA A 157 16.61 -10.03 8.37
N ALA A 158 15.56 -10.02 9.21
CA ALA A 158 14.42 -10.92 9.09
C ALA A 158 13.61 -10.64 7.81
N LEU A 159 13.35 -9.37 7.46
CA LEU A 159 12.66 -9.00 6.23
C LEU A 159 13.41 -9.45 4.98
N GLU A 160 14.73 -9.28 4.97
CA GLU A 160 15.61 -9.68 3.88
C GLU A 160 15.66 -11.22 3.74
N ALA A 161 15.89 -11.93 4.84
CA ALA A 161 15.98 -13.39 4.85
C ALA A 161 14.64 -14.08 4.52
N GLY A 162 13.52 -13.50 4.96
CA GLY A 162 12.17 -14.01 4.74
C GLY A 162 11.58 -13.66 3.37
N GLY A 163 12.30 -12.88 2.54
CA GLY A 163 11.77 -12.41 1.24
C GLY A 163 10.51 -11.54 1.41
N HIS A 164 10.45 -10.76 2.48
CA HIS A 164 9.32 -9.90 2.83
C HIS A 164 9.42 -8.49 2.26
N VAL A 165 10.54 -8.14 1.64
CA VAL A 165 10.66 -6.92 0.83
C VAL A 165 9.95 -7.14 -0.50
N VAL A 166 8.93 -6.33 -0.78
CA VAL A 166 8.08 -6.48 -1.97
C VAL A 166 8.54 -5.57 -3.10
N VAL A 167 8.92 -4.35 -2.77
CA VAL A 167 9.33 -3.33 -3.74
C VAL A 167 10.53 -2.58 -3.21
N ARG A 168 11.53 -2.34 -4.06
CA ARG A 168 12.65 -1.43 -3.79
C ARG A 168 12.67 -0.24 -4.74
N TYR A 169 13.18 0.88 -4.28
CA TYR A 169 13.55 1.98 -5.14
C TYR A 169 14.68 1.56 -6.08
N ALA A 170 14.53 1.86 -7.37
CA ALA A 170 15.52 1.64 -8.41
C ALA A 170 15.90 2.98 -9.04
N GLY A 171 17.13 3.12 -9.56
CA GLY A 171 17.59 4.40 -10.11
C GLY A 171 17.74 5.53 -9.08
N GLY A 172 17.82 5.18 -7.78
CA GLY A 172 18.08 6.11 -6.69
C GLY A 172 16.93 6.21 -5.68
N ASN A 173 17.28 6.26 -4.40
CA ASN A 173 16.37 6.30 -3.28
C ASN A 173 15.89 7.73 -2.96
N PRO A 174 14.60 8.05 -3.08
CA PRO A 174 14.08 9.41 -2.92
C PRO A 174 14.04 9.92 -1.48
N ASN A 175 13.98 9.03 -0.48
CA ASN A 175 13.68 9.39 0.91
C ASN A 175 14.72 8.90 1.92
N GLY A 176 15.67 8.08 1.51
CA GLY A 176 16.69 7.50 2.38
C GLY A 176 16.20 6.29 3.17
N SER A 177 15.18 5.56 2.68
CA SER A 177 14.75 4.28 3.23
C SER A 177 15.92 3.32 3.37
N LEU A 178 15.96 2.56 4.47
CA LEU A 178 16.99 1.53 4.65
C LEU A 178 16.84 0.44 3.59
N ASN A 179 17.97 -0.02 3.05
CA ASN A 179 18.08 -1.00 1.95
C ASN A 179 17.21 -0.65 0.72
N ASP A 180 16.94 0.64 0.47
CA ASP A 180 16.09 1.09 -0.63
C ASP A 180 14.65 0.52 -0.59
N ILE A 181 14.18 0.10 0.58
CA ILE A 181 12.84 -0.47 0.75
C ILE A 181 11.77 0.59 0.44
N ALA A 182 10.91 0.27 -0.53
CA ALA A 182 9.74 1.05 -0.91
C ALA A 182 8.43 0.36 -0.50
N GLY A 183 8.44 -0.95 -0.28
CA GLY A 183 7.29 -1.70 0.21
C GLY A 183 7.65 -3.07 0.77
N ILE A 184 6.85 -3.54 1.72
CA ILE A 184 7.04 -4.82 2.43
C ILE A 184 5.70 -5.56 2.57
N ARG A 185 5.77 -6.84 2.95
CA ARG A 185 4.60 -7.65 3.33
C ARG A 185 4.71 -8.16 4.76
N ASN A 186 3.58 -8.59 5.32
CA ASN A 186 3.59 -9.42 6.52
C ASN A 186 4.07 -10.85 6.19
N GLU A 187 4.31 -11.64 7.24
CA GLU A 187 4.77 -13.04 7.13
C GLU A 187 3.80 -13.88 6.27
N ALA A 188 2.49 -13.76 6.52
CA ALA A 188 1.45 -14.49 5.78
C ALA A 188 1.31 -14.05 4.31
N GLY A 189 1.70 -12.82 3.95
CA GLY A 189 1.70 -12.30 2.59
C GLY A 189 0.41 -11.68 2.08
N ASN A 190 -0.62 -11.63 2.92
CA ASN A 190 -1.89 -10.99 2.60
C ASN A 190 -1.89 -9.48 2.86
N VAL A 191 -1.00 -8.96 3.73
CA VAL A 191 -0.87 -7.53 4.00
C VAL A 191 0.37 -6.97 3.32
N VAL A 192 0.20 -5.94 2.50
CA VAL A 192 1.28 -5.25 1.77
C VAL A 192 1.26 -3.75 2.09
N GLY A 193 2.42 -3.19 2.39
CA GLY A 193 2.63 -1.76 2.50
C GLY A 193 3.49 -1.27 1.36
N LEU A 194 3.12 -0.14 0.74
CA LEU A 194 3.81 0.40 -0.43
C LEU A 194 3.85 1.93 -0.35
N MET A 195 5.03 2.55 -0.40
CA MET A 195 5.12 4.02 -0.39
C MET A 195 4.73 4.68 -1.72
N PRO A 196 5.09 4.14 -2.89
CA PRO A 196 4.56 4.61 -4.18
C PRO A 196 3.04 4.49 -4.32
N HIS A 197 2.47 5.23 -5.27
CA HIS A 197 1.03 5.30 -5.56
C HIS A 197 0.69 4.54 -6.85
N PRO A 198 0.46 3.21 -6.80
CA PRO A 198 0.05 2.45 -7.98
C PRO A 198 -1.29 2.92 -8.55
N GLU A 199 -2.20 3.45 -7.72
CA GLU A 199 -3.49 4.01 -8.15
C GLU A 199 -3.36 5.22 -9.07
N HIS A 200 -2.19 5.88 -9.10
CA HIS A 200 -1.90 6.99 -9.99
C HIS A 200 -1.20 6.57 -11.29
N ALA A 201 -1.03 5.27 -11.55
CA ALA A 201 -0.38 4.75 -12.74
C ALA A 201 -1.26 3.67 -13.40
N VAL A 202 -2.53 4.00 -13.64
CA VAL A 202 -3.54 3.03 -14.12
C VAL A 202 -4.21 3.39 -15.45
N GLU A 203 -4.02 4.61 -15.95
CA GLU A 203 -4.61 5.10 -17.21
C GLU A 203 -3.56 5.78 -18.08
N GLU A 204 -3.60 5.59 -19.39
CA GLU A 204 -2.61 6.20 -20.31
C GLU A 204 -2.66 7.74 -20.32
N LEU A 205 -3.84 8.32 -20.09
CA LEU A 205 -4.04 9.77 -20.20
C LEU A 205 -3.50 10.54 -18.99
N VAL A 206 -3.63 9.96 -17.79
CA VAL A 206 -3.35 10.64 -16.51
C VAL A 206 -2.34 9.89 -15.64
N GLY A 207 -2.01 8.65 -16.00
CA GLY A 207 -1.04 7.82 -15.29
C GLY A 207 0.38 8.19 -15.66
N ALA A 208 1.25 8.28 -14.66
CA ALA A 208 2.66 8.59 -14.89
C ALA A 208 3.50 7.30 -14.98
N PRO A 209 4.55 7.27 -15.81
CA PRO A 209 4.59 7.55 -17.24
C PRO A 209 3.81 6.50 -18.09
N GLY A 210 2.96 5.70 -17.46
CA GLY A 210 2.18 4.66 -18.11
C GLY A 210 1.17 4.02 -17.14
N THR A 211 0.86 2.75 -17.39
CA THR A 211 -0.15 1.98 -16.65
C THR A 211 0.45 0.89 -15.75
N ASP A 212 1.72 1.07 -15.38
CA ASP A 212 2.52 0.12 -14.58
C ASP A 212 1.88 -0.24 -13.22
N GLY A 213 1.04 0.64 -12.68
CA GLY A 213 0.29 0.42 -11.44
C GLY A 213 -0.86 -0.58 -11.57
N LEU A 214 -1.36 -0.84 -12.79
CA LEU A 214 -2.47 -1.79 -13.02
C LEU A 214 -2.17 -3.19 -12.48
N GLY A 215 -0.91 -3.61 -12.51
CA GLY A 215 -0.49 -4.93 -12.04
C GLY A 215 -0.86 -5.20 -10.57
N PHE A 216 -0.91 -4.16 -9.71
CA PHE A 216 -1.34 -4.33 -8.32
C PHE A 216 -2.83 -4.66 -8.20
N PHE A 217 -3.66 -4.04 -9.04
CA PHE A 217 -5.11 -4.22 -9.05
C PHE A 217 -5.55 -5.48 -9.80
N THR A 218 -4.83 -5.87 -10.85
CA THR A 218 -5.09 -7.15 -11.52
C THR A 218 -4.61 -8.33 -10.68
N SER A 219 -3.56 -8.15 -9.86
CA SER A 219 -3.08 -9.18 -8.93
C SER A 219 -4.16 -9.60 -7.92
N ILE A 220 -4.94 -8.66 -7.39
CA ILE A 220 -6.00 -9.02 -6.44
C ILE A 220 -7.11 -9.82 -7.11
N LEU A 221 -7.48 -9.48 -8.35
CA LEU A 221 -8.46 -10.25 -9.12
C LEU A 221 -7.99 -11.67 -9.38
N LYS A 222 -6.74 -11.84 -9.81
CA LYS A 222 -6.15 -13.16 -10.04
C LYS A 222 -6.11 -13.97 -8.73
N ASN A 223 -5.69 -13.35 -7.63
CA ASN A 223 -5.65 -14.00 -6.33
C ASN A 223 -7.02 -14.53 -5.89
N LEU A 224 -8.09 -13.76 -6.10
CA LEU A 224 -9.46 -14.14 -5.71
C LEU A 224 -10.09 -15.19 -6.64
N VAL A 225 -9.60 -15.34 -7.87
CA VAL A 225 -10.01 -16.44 -8.77
C VAL A 225 -9.28 -17.74 -8.44
N ASP A 226 -8.03 -17.65 -7.99
CA ASP A 226 -7.18 -18.81 -7.68
C ASP A 226 -7.39 -19.35 -6.24
N ALA A 227 -8.12 -18.64 -5.38
CA ALA A 227 -8.43 -18.99 -3.98
C ALA A 227 -9.69 -19.86 -3.85
#